data_AF-A0A961IIL3-F1
#
_entry.id   AF-A0A961IIL3-F1
#
_cell.length_a   1.000
_cell.length_b   1.000
_cell.length_c   1.000
_cell.angle_alpha   90.00
_cell.angle_beta   90.00
_cell.angle_gamma   90.00
#
_symmetry.space_group_name_H-M   'P 1'
#
loop_
_entity.id
_entity.type
_entity.pdbx_description
1 polymer ?
#
loop_
_entity_poly.entity_id
_entity_poly.type
_entity_poly.pdbx_seq_one_letter_code
_entity_poly.pdbx_strand_id
1 'polypeptide(L)'
;MSSSQDPQTGARSRSGDSFTHLHLHTAYSLLDGAIRIPSLMKHVKSLGMDSVAMTDHGNMFGAVEFYKAAIQEGVKPIIGLEFYVAPGSRFEKKHVERLADGNNYHLVILAMNEVGYANLIRLASRSYTEGFYRKPRIDYELLEQHNEGLICLTACLGGEVQRKVLNGRIDEAAQLAGHLREVFGRDRFYLEIQNHGLPEEMEVARAHIDLAKRLDIALCLTNDSHFLRREDQAAQDILLRINQKKTIEDPLFFTFNSEFYVKSPDEMKTLFPEIPEAFHNTTKIAEMVDLNFEFGNPLLPRFEVPQGETLDSHMRALAEEGLRKRYQELSPKVMERFEFEYNTITKMDFSGYFLIVQDFINFARNNAVPVGPGRGSAAGSIISYALGITDIDPLKYDLLFERFLNPDRKEMPDIDVDFCAEQREVVINYVREKYGADRVGQIITYGTMAAKACL
;
A
#
# COMPACT_ATOMS: atom_id res chain seq x y z
N MET A 1 33.48 -20.69 40.75
CA MET A 1 32.04 -20.99 40.61
C MET A 1 31.37 -19.78 40.00
N SER A 2 31.31 -19.70 38.68
CA SER A 2 30.43 -18.80 37.96
C SER A 2 30.10 -19.45 36.63
N SER A 3 28.91 -20.05 36.54
CA SER A 3 28.38 -20.58 35.30
C SER A 3 27.50 -19.51 34.66
N SER A 4 27.96 -19.01 33.51
CA SER A 4 27.18 -18.28 32.51
C SER A 4 25.99 -19.11 32.06
N GLN A 5 24.78 -18.52 32.08
CA GLN A 5 23.62 -19.07 31.39
C GLN A 5 23.37 -18.24 30.13
N ASP A 6 23.55 -18.87 28.98
CA ASP A 6 23.05 -18.43 27.68
C ASP A 6 21.51 -18.44 27.68
N PRO A 7 20.85 -17.50 26.99
CA PRO A 7 19.41 -17.60 26.72
C PRO A 7 19.19 -18.64 25.62
N GLN A 8 18.67 -19.81 26.00
CA GLN A 8 18.17 -20.81 25.07
C GLN A 8 17.06 -20.21 24.19
N THR A 9 17.33 -20.12 22.89
CA THR A 9 16.33 -19.95 21.83
C THR A 9 15.34 -21.10 21.90
N GLY A 10 14.11 -20.81 22.33
CA GLY A 10 13.02 -21.76 22.38
C GLY A 10 12.56 -22.18 20.99
N ALA A 11 13.17 -23.21 20.42
CA ALA A 11 12.60 -23.95 19.30
C ALA A 11 11.34 -24.66 19.78
N ARG A 12 10.16 -24.06 19.53
CA ARG A 12 8.88 -24.76 19.69
C ARG A 12 8.83 -25.88 18.66
N SER A 13 8.69 -27.13 19.11
CA SER A 13 8.42 -28.27 18.23
C SER A 13 7.05 -28.08 17.56
N ARG A 14 7.04 -27.64 16.29
CA ARG A 14 5.83 -27.62 15.46
C ARG A 14 5.65 -29.01 14.87
N SER A 15 4.67 -29.77 15.37
CA SER A 15 4.36 -31.12 14.91
C SER A 15 3.31 -31.14 13.78
N GLY A 16 3.25 -30.09 12.94
CA GLY A 16 2.38 -30.00 11.77
C GLY A 16 3.10 -29.27 10.63
N ASP A 17 2.87 -29.70 9.39
CA ASP A 17 3.45 -29.06 8.21
C ASP A 17 2.90 -27.63 8.07
N SER A 18 3.79 -26.65 7.94
CA SER A 18 3.43 -25.23 7.81
C SER A 18 2.90 -24.93 6.40
N PHE A 19 1.90 -24.05 6.30
CA PHE A 19 1.34 -23.55 5.05
C PHE A 19 1.19 -22.03 5.14
N THR A 20 1.36 -21.35 4.01
CA THR A 20 1.17 -19.91 3.89
C THR A 20 0.20 -19.62 2.75
N HIS A 21 -0.91 -18.95 3.03
CA HIS A 21 -1.77 -18.43 1.96
C HIS A 21 -1.05 -17.27 1.26
N LEU A 22 -0.67 -17.47 0.00
CA LEU A 22 0.05 -16.49 -0.82
C LEU A 22 -0.83 -15.73 -1.83
N HIS A 23 -2.09 -16.15 -2.00
CA HIS A 23 -3.06 -15.54 -2.89
C HIS A 23 -4.40 -15.43 -2.16
N LEU A 24 -4.73 -14.22 -1.71
CA LEU A 24 -6.00 -13.89 -1.09
C LEU A 24 -6.36 -12.41 -1.22
N HIS A 25 -7.64 -12.13 -1.11
CA HIS A 25 -8.26 -10.84 -1.36
C HIS A 25 -8.88 -10.29 -0.07
N THR A 26 -8.35 -9.17 0.39
CA THR A 26 -8.92 -8.44 1.52
C THR A 26 -10.09 -7.57 1.07
N ALA A 27 -10.74 -6.90 2.03
CA ALA A 27 -11.76 -5.90 1.75
C ALA A 27 -11.25 -4.73 0.88
N TYR A 28 -9.94 -4.61 0.64
CA TYR A 28 -9.34 -3.65 -0.28
C TYR A 28 -9.36 -4.10 -1.75
N SER A 29 -9.68 -5.36 -2.04
CA SER A 29 -10.24 -5.77 -3.34
C SER A 29 -11.69 -5.28 -3.42
N LEU A 30 -11.85 -3.98 -3.71
CA LEU A 30 -13.11 -3.27 -3.51
C LEU A 30 -14.29 -3.92 -4.25
N LEU A 31 -15.35 -4.19 -3.49
CA LEU A 31 -16.60 -4.84 -3.95
C LEU A 31 -16.40 -6.27 -4.50
N ASP A 32 -15.30 -6.92 -4.12
CA ASP A 32 -14.98 -8.27 -4.54
C ASP A 32 -14.43 -9.10 -3.37
N GLY A 33 -13.39 -8.67 -2.66
CA GLY A 33 -12.91 -9.34 -1.45
C GLY A 33 -13.72 -8.98 -0.20
N ALA A 34 -14.02 -9.97 0.64
CA ALA A 34 -14.75 -9.81 1.91
C ALA A 34 -13.88 -10.02 3.16
N ILE A 35 -12.59 -10.33 3.00
CA ILE A 35 -11.70 -10.63 4.13
C ILE A 35 -11.29 -9.33 4.86
N ARG A 36 -11.73 -9.18 6.11
CA ARG A 36 -11.32 -8.07 6.96
C ARG A 36 -9.98 -8.36 7.63
N ILE A 37 -9.01 -7.45 7.49
CA ILE A 37 -7.62 -7.61 7.95
C ILE A 37 -7.52 -8.06 9.42
N PRO A 38 -8.18 -7.42 10.42
CA PRO A 38 -8.05 -7.85 11.81
C PRO A 38 -8.58 -9.27 12.06
N SER A 39 -9.63 -9.67 11.34
CA SER A 39 -10.21 -11.02 11.45
C SER A 39 -9.32 -12.07 10.78
N LEU A 40 -8.69 -11.71 9.66
CA LEU A 40 -7.72 -12.55 8.96
C LEU A 40 -6.56 -12.94 9.88
N MET A 41 -5.92 -11.98 10.55
CA MET A 41 -4.76 -12.26 11.40
C MET A 41 -5.09 -13.22 12.55
N LYS A 42 -6.27 -13.05 13.16
CA LYS A 42 -6.76 -13.96 14.22
C LYS A 42 -7.04 -15.35 13.67
N HIS A 43 -7.66 -15.45 12.50
CA HIS A 43 -7.99 -16.71 11.86
C HIS A 43 -6.73 -17.49 11.46
N VAL A 44 -5.78 -16.84 10.79
CA VAL A 44 -4.47 -17.40 10.41
C VAL A 44 -3.76 -18.01 11.62
N LYS A 45 -3.69 -17.25 12.72
CA LYS A 45 -3.11 -17.70 13.99
C LYS A 45 -3.88 -18.88 14.62
N SER A 46 -5.21 -18.87 14.55
CA SER A 46 -6.05 -19.95 15.07
C SER A 46 -5.86 -21.27 14.31
N LEU A 47 -5.49 -21.19 13.03
CA LEU A 47 -5.16 -22.33 12.16
C LEU A 47 -3.70 -22.79 12.31
N GLY A 48 -2.91 -22.18 13.21
CA GLY A 48 -1.51 -22.55 13.43
C GLY A 48 -0.53 -22.05 12.37
N MET A 49 -0.98 -21.17 11.46
CA MET A 49 -0.12 -20.51 10.48
C MET A 49 0.56 -19.29 11.12
N ASP A 50 1.76 -18.95 10.64
CA ASP A 50 2.56 -17.84 11.16
C ASP A 50 2.85 -16.76 10.12
N SER A 51 2.34 -16.92 8.91
CA SER A 51 2.56 -16.01 7.78
C SER A 51 1.35 -16.01 6.86
N VAL A 52 1.13 -14.90 6.17
CA VAL A 52 0.03 -14.73 5.21
C VAL A 52 0.32 -13.57 4.26
N ALA A 53 -0.08 -13.69 2.99
CA ALA A 53 0.04 -12.64 2.01
C ALA A 53 -1.23 -11.79 1.86
N MET A 54 -1.06 -10.57 1.36
CA MET A 54 -2.12 -9.72 0.83
C MET A 54 -1.88 -9.55 -0.67
N THR A 55 -2.84 -9.93 -1.52
CA THR A 55 -2.70 -9.84 -2.98
C THR A 55 -3.94 -9.24 -3.62
N ASP A 56 -4.35 -8.06 -3.13
CA ASP A 56 -5.56 -7.40 -3.60
C ASP A 56 -5.53 -7.06 -5.10
N HIS A 57 -6.72 -7.02 -5.71
CA HIS A 57 -6.89 -6.76 -7.14
C HIS A 57 -6.42 -5.36 -7.53
N GLY A 58 -5.30 -5.30 -8.25
CA GLY A 58 -4.80 -4.09 -8.90
C GLY A 58 -4.40 -2.95 -7.96
N ASN A 59 -4.30 -3.18 -6.64
CA ASN A 59 -4.01 -2.11 -5.67
C ASN A 59 -3.27 -2.60 -4.41
N MET A 60 -2.71 -1.66 -3.66
CA MET A 60 -2.02 -1.91 -2.37
C MET A 60 -2.65 -1.12 -1.22
N PHE A 61 -3.94 -0.79 -1.31
CA PHE A 61 -4.59 0.16 -0.41
C PHE A 61 -4.51 -0.25 1.06
N GLY A 62 -4.59 -1.56 1.33
CA GLY A 62 -4.50 -2.14 2.67
C GLY A 62 -3.09 -2.42 3.18
N ALA A 63 -2.02 -2.19 2.42
CA ALA A 63 -0.70 -2.77 2.72
C ALA A 63 -0.14 -2.35 4.09
N VAL A 64 -0.27 -1.08 4.45
CA VAL A 64 0.20 -0.56 5.75
C VAL A 64 -0.67 -1.05 6.91
N GLU A 65 -1.99 -1.10 6.74
CA GLU A 65 -2.91 -1.65 7.75
C GLU A 65 -2.64 -3.14 7.97
N PHE A 66 -2.51 -3.90 6.88
CA PHE A 66 -2.20 -5.32 6.87
C PHE A 66 -0.89 -5.61 7.59
N TYR A 67 0.18 -4.89 7.25
CA TYR A 67 1.49 -5.04 7.88
C TYR A 67 1.39 -4.81 9.40
N LYS A 68 0.80 -3.69 9.82
CA LYS A 68 0.66 -3.36 11.24
C LYS A 68 -0.17 -4.40 12.01
N ALA A 69 -1.30 -4.83 11.44
CA ALA A 69 -2.16 -5.83 12.06
C ALA A 69 -1.47 -7.20 12.19
N ALA A 70 -0.72 -7.62 11.16
CA ALA A 70 0.02 -8.88 11.16
C ALA A 70 1.11 -8.87 12.25
N ILE A 71 1.94 -7.82 12.29
CA ILE A 71 2.98 -7.66 13.32
C ILE A 71 2.38 -7.65 14.73
N GLN A 72 1.25 -6.95 14.94
CA GLN A 72 0.56 -6.92 16.23
C GLN A 72 0.11 -8.30 16.71
N GLU A 73 -0.31 -9.18 15.79
CA GLU A 73 -0.73 -10.55 16.12
C GLU A 73 0.42 -11.57 16.12
N GLY A 74 1.64 -11.16 15.77
CA GLY A 74 2.81 -12.04 15.65
C GLY A 74 2.76 -12.93 14.40
N VAL A 75 2.11 -12.45 13.35
CA VAL A 75 2.04 -13.09 12.03
C VAL A 75 2.97 -12.33 11.08
N LYS A 76 3.78 -13.05 10.29
CA LYS A 76 4.67 -12.47 9.28
C LYS A 76 3.85 -11.99 8.08
N PRO A 77 3.79 -10.68 7.79
CA PRO A 77 3.10 -10.17 6.61
C PRO A 77 3.92 -10.42 5.34
N ILE A 78 3.25 -10.83 4.28
CA ILE A 78 3.80 -10.82 2.91
C ILE A 78 2.99 -9.82 2.09
N ILE A 79 3.65 -8.79 1.58
CA ILE A 79 2.98 -7.75 0.81
C ILE A 79 3.07 -8.09 -0.68
N GLY A 80 1.91 -8.23 -1.32
CA GLY A 80 1.79 -8.50 -2.73
C GLY A 80 0.65 -7.73 -3.38
N LEU A 81 0.40 -8.06 -4.65
CA LEU A 81 -0.66 -7.48 -5.47
C LEU A 81 -0.98 -8.46 -6.59
N GLU A 82 -2.27 -8.71 -6.84
CA GLU A 82 -2.69 -9.42 -8.06
C GLU A 82 -2.96 -8.39 -9.17
N PHE A 83 -1.98 -8.27 -10.08
CA PHE A 83 -2.03 -7.29 -11.15
C PHE A 83 -2.98 -7.71 -12.26
N TYR A 84 -3.70 -6.73 -12.80
CA TYR A 84 -4.24 -6.82 -14.14
C TYR A 84 -3.11 -6.62 -15.16
N VAL A 85 -2.94 -7.58 -16.08
CA VAL A 85 -1.94 -7.53 -17.15
C VAL A 85 -2.66 -7.32 -18.49
N ALA A 86 -2.23 -6.32 -19.24
CA ALA A 86 -2.75 -6.05 -20.57
C ALA A 86 -2.30 -7.16 -21.55
N PRO A 87 -3.15 -7.58 -22.50
CA PRO A 87 -2.77 -8.57 -23.51
C PRO A 87 -1.70 -8.09 -24.52
N GLY A 88 -1.32 -6.82 -24.43
CA GLY A 88 -0.32 -6.15 -25.23
C GLY A 88 0.24 -4.98 -24.42
N SER A 89 0.40 -3.81 -25.03
CA SER A 89 0.87 -2.63 -24.28
C SER A 89 -0.18 -2.09 -23.31
N ARG A 90 0.26 -1.66 -22.13
CA ARG A 90 -0.58 -0.99 -21.11
C ARG A 90 -1.23 0.30 -21.61
N PHE A 91 -0.64 0.94 -22.63
CA PHE A 91 -1.17 2.16 -23.27
C PHE A 91 -2.32 1.89 -24.26
N GLU A 92 -2.52 0.65 -24.69
CA GLU A 92 -3.58 0.31 -25.64
C GLU A 92 -4.96 0.23 -24.97
N LYS A 93 -5.94 0.90 -25.59
CA LYS A 93 -7.35 0.93 -25.15
C LYS A 93 -8.28 0.18 -26.13
N LYS A 94 -7.79 -0.91 -26.72
CA LYS A 94 -8.57 -1.73 -27.66
C LYS A 94 -9.45 -2.74 -26.93
N HIS A 95 -10.66 -2.93 -27.43
CA HIS A 95 -11.52 -4.02 -27.00
C HIS A 95 -11.12 -5.30 -27.75
N VAL A 96 -10.36 -6.17 -27.09
CA VAL A 96 -10.31 -7.59 -27.41
C VAL A 96 -11.62 -8.23 -26.92
N GLU A 97 -12.29 -9.06 -27.69
CA GLU A 97 -13.42 -9.83 -27.16
C GLU A 97 -12.86 -11.10 -26.50
N ARG A 98 -13.43 -11.53 -25.36
CA ARG A 98 -13.21 -12.82 -24.67
C ARG A 98 -12.00 -13.00 -23.73
N LEU A 99 -11.36 -11.93 -23.24
CA LEU A 99 -10.42 -12.05 -22.11
C LEU A 99 -11.16 -11.92 -20.76
N ALA A 100 -10.56 -12.46 -19.70
CA ALA A 100 -11.10 -12.38 -18.34
C ALA A 100 -11.27 -10.91 -17.87
N ASP A 101 -12.10 -10.72 -16.85
CA ASP A 101 -12.20 -9.52 -16.01
C ASP A 101 -12.01 -8.16 -16.71
N GLY A 102 -12.84 -7.90 -17.73
CA GLY A 102 -12.81 -6.63 -18.44
C GLY A 102 -11.58 -6.43 -19.31
N ASN A 103 -11.08 -7.53 -19.89
CA ASN A 103 -10.07 -7.64 -20.94
C ASN A 103 -8.61 -7.84 -20.52
N ASN A 104 -8.38 -8.41 -19.33
CA ASN A 104 -7.07 -8.45 -18.71
C ASN A 104 -6.76 -9.86 -18.22
N TYR A 105 -5.48 -10.17 -18.13
CA TYR A 105 -4.99 -11.34 -17.42
C TYR A 105 -4.66 -10.99 -15.98
N HIS A 106 -4.52 -11.99 -15.13
CA HIS A 106 -4.10 -11.84 -13.75
C HIS A 106 -2.66 -12.31 -13.56
N LEU A 107 -1.94 -11.69 -12.61
CA LEU A 107 -0.59 -12.10 -12.23
C LEU A 107 -0.31 -11.70 -10.78
N VAL A 108 0.05 -12.66 -9.93
CA VAL A 108 0.37 -12.38 -8.52
C VAL A 108 1.84 -12.04 -8.40
N ILE A 109 2.12 -10.90 -7.79
CA ILE A 109 3.47 -10.42 -7.51
C ILE A 109 3.62 -10.18 -6.00
N LEU A 110 4.67 -10.73 -5.41
CA LEU A 110 4.99 -10.59 -3.98
C LEU A 110 6.32 -9.85 -3.81
N ALA A 111 6.38 -8.91 -2.86
CA ALA A 111 7.60 -8.23 -2.49
C ALA A 111 8.44 -9.10 -1.54
N MET A 112 9.65 -9.44 -1.95
CA MET A 112 10.60 -10.22 -1.16
C MET A 112 11.35 -9.35 -0.14
N ASN A 113 11.57 -8.08 -0.45
CA ASN A 113 12.34 -7.15 0.37
C ASN A 113 11.98 -5.69 0.05
N GLU A 114 12.68 -4.72 0.65
CA GLU A 114 12.45 -3.29 0.42
C GLU A 114 12.57 -2.86 -1.05
N VAL A 115 13.52 -3.44 -1.80
CA VAL A 115 13.67 -3.17 -3.24
C VAL A 115 12.44 -3.67 -4.00
N GLY A 116 12.00 -4.89 -3.69
CA GLY A 116 10.77 -5.46 -4.21
C GLY A 116 9.55 -4.61 -3.88
N TYR A 117 9.42 -4.17 -2.63
CA TYR A 117 8.30 -3.32 -2.20
C TYR A 117 8.28 -1.97 -2.93
N ALA A 118 9.44 -1.33 -3.11
CA ALA A 118 9.56 -0.11 -3.89
C ALA A 118 9.18 -0.33 -5.36
N ASN A 119 9.57 -1.46 -5.95
CA ASN A 119 9.17 -1.83 -7.31
C ASN A 119 7.67 -2.14 -7.41
N LEU A 120 7.09 -2.81 -6.41
CA LEU A 120 5.66 -3.07 -6.33
C LEU A 120 4.86 -1.76 -6.28
N ILE A 121 5.31 -0.76 -5.50
CA ILE A 121 4.73 0.60 -5.49
C ILE A 121 4.80 1.25 -6.87
N ARG A 122 5.95 1.16 -7.57
CA ARG A 122 6.12 1.73 -8.92
C ARG A 122 5.18 1.08 -9.92
N LEU A 123 5.08 -0.24 -9.93
CA LEU A 123 4.17 -1.01 -10.78
C LEU A 123 2.71 -0.63 -10.50
N ALA A 124 2.31 -0.60 -9.23
CA ALA A 124 0.96 -0.22 -8.82
C ALA A 124 0.64 1.24 -9.17
N SER A 125 1.58 2.16 -9.00
CA SER A 125 1.35 3.57 -9.37
C SER A 125 1.21 3.74 -10.88
N ARG A 126 2.10 3.12 -11.66
CA ARG A 126 2.06 3.18 -13.14
C ARG A 126 0.85 2.48 -13.73
N SER A 127 0.32 1.45 -13.08
CA SER A 127 -0.91 0.81 -13.53
C SER A 127 -2.12 1.76 -13.49
N TYR A 128 -2.14 2.71 -12.54
CA TYR A 128 -3.14 3.78 -12.47
C TYR A 128 -2.81 5.00 -13.35
N THR A 129 -1.55 5.43 -13.42
CA THR A 129 -1.20 6.68 -14.13
C THR A 129 -0.95 6.49 -15.63
N GLU A 130 -0.51 5.30 -16.05
CA GLU A 130 -0.20 4.98 -17.45
C GLU A 130 -1.18 3.95 -18.05
N GLY A 131 -1.44 2.87 -17.30
CA GLY A 131 -2.12 1.68 -17.83
C GLY A 131 -3.63 1.62 -17.62
N PHE A 132 -4.23 2.65 -17.02
CA PHE A 132 -5.64 2.62 -16.64
C PHE A 132 -6.56 2.66 -17.87
N TYR A 133 -7.39 1.63 -18.01
CA TYR A 133 -8.45 1.59 -19.01
C TYR A 133 -9.81 1.41 -18.34
N ARG A 134 -10.14 0.18 -17.92
CA ARG A 134 -11.27 -0.12 -17.02
C ARG A 134 -10.80 -0.53 -15.62
N LYS A 135 -9.61 -1.12 -15.59
CA LYS A 135 -8.85 -1.54 -14.42
C LYS A 135 -7.44 -0.93 -14.54
N PRO A 136 -6.70 -0.80 -13.43
CA PRO A 136 -5.31 -0.37 -13.45
C PRO A 136 -4.41 -1.53 -13.91
N ARG A 137 -3.74 -1.39 -15.07
CA ARG A 137 -3.04 -2.51 -15.71
C ARG A 137 -1.56 -2.27 -15.89
N ILE A 138 -0.76 -3.33 -15.81
CA ILE A 138 0.63 -3.33 -16.27
C ILE A 138 0.76 -4.10 -17.59
N ASP A 139 1.96 -4.12 -18.15
CA ASP A 139 2.38 -5.03 -19.22
C ASP A 139 3.70 -5.70 -18.83
N TYR A 140 4.11 -6.72 -19.58
CA TYR A 140 5.35 -7.46 -19.30
C TYR A 140 6.60 -6.60 -19.48
N GLU A 141 6.59 -5.61 -20.39
CA GLU A 141 7.69 -4.65 -20.55
C GLU A 141 7.95 -3.88 -19.25
N LEU A 142 6.89 -3.34 -18.64
CA LEU A 142 7.01 -2.63 -17.37
C LEU A 142 7.41 -3.58 -16.24
N LEU A 143 6.88 -4.81 -16.22
CA LEU A 143 7.23 -5.82 -15.22
C LEU A 143 8.72 -6.17 -15.26
N GLU A 144 9.27 -6.37 -16.46
CA GLU A 144 10.68 -6.66 -16.69
C GLU A 144 11.59 -5.55 -16.16
N GLN A 145 11.20 -4.28 -16.37
CA GLN A 145 11.95 -3.12 -15.88
C GLN A 145 12.01 -3.03 -14.34
N HIS A 146 11.02 -3.59 -13.64
CA HIS A 146 10.87 -3.47 -12.18
C HIS A 146 10.80 -4.84 -11.48
N ASN A 147 11.43 -5.89 -12.02
CA ASN A 147 11.33 -7.25 -11.48
C ASN A 147 12.20 -7.52 -10.24
N GLU A 148 13.20 -6.68 -9.95
CA GLU A 148 14.15 -6.91 -8.87
C GLU A 148 13.44 -6.97 -7.50
N GLY A 149 13.78 -7.96 -6.68
CA GLY A 149 13.20 -8.14 -5.34
C GLY A 149 11.75 -8.67 -5.35
N LEU A 150 11.21 -9.07 -6.50
CA LEU A 150 9.85 -9.59 -6.64
C LEU A 150 9.82 -11.11 -6.87
N ILE A 151 8.76 -11.76 -6.40
CA ILE A 151 8.38 -13.15 -6.70
C ILE A 151 7.08 -13.13 -7.52
N CYS A 152 6.97 -13.98 -8.54
CA CYS A 152 5.85 -14.03 -9.45
C CYS A 152 5.17 -15.41 -9.45
N LEU A 153 3.86 -15.42 -9.27
CA LEU A 153 2.99 -16.59 -9.43
C LEU A 153 2.03 -16.35 -10.60
N THR A 154 1.68 -17.40 -11.33
CA THR A 154 0.84 -17.27 -12.53
C THR A 154 -0.63 -16.88 -12.25
N ALA A 155 -1.06 -16.74 -10.99
CA ALA A 155 -2.42 -16.39 -10.55
C ALA A 155 -3.49 -17.49 -10.76
N CYS A 156 -4.76 -17.10 -10.75
CA CYS A 156 -5.93 -17.96 -10.90
C CYS A 156 -6.21 -18.33 -12.37
N LEU A 157 -7.41 -18.85 -12.68
CA LEU A 157 -7.87 -19.10 -14.06
C LEU A 157 -7.89 -17.83 -14.94
N GLY A 158 -7.82 -16.64 -14.34
CA GLY A 158 -7.64 -15.37 -15.02
C GLY A 158 -6.23 -15.14 -15.58
N GLY A 159 -5.23 -15.91 -15.14
CA GLY A 159 -3.84 -15.77 -15.57
C GLY A 159 -3.61 -16.13 -17.04
N GLU A 160 -2.62 -15.49 -17.67
CA GLU A 160 -2.41 -15.65 -19.12
C GLU A 160 -1.94 -17.06 -19.49
N VAL A 161 -1.08 -17.67 -18.67
CA VAL A 161 -0.58 -19.04 -18.89
C VAL A 161 -1.74 -20.04 -18.85
N GLN A 162 -2.61 -19.93 -17.84
CA GLN A 162 -3.80 -20.74 -17.62
C GLN A 162 -4.79 -20.57 -18.77
N ARG A 163 -5.03 -19.32 -19.19
CA ARG A 163 -5.90 -19.04 -20.34
C ARG A 163 -5.35 -19.60 -21.64
N LYS A 164 -4.03 -19.59 -21.86
CA LYS A 164 -3.44 -20.25 -23.03
C LYS A 164 -3.63 -21.77 -22.97
N VAL A 165 -3.44 -22.38 -21.80
CA VAL A 165 -3.72 -23.82 -21.58
C VAL A 165 -5.17 -24.17 -21.92
N LEU A 166 -6.15 -23.48 -21.32
CA LEU A 166 -7.58 -23.74 -21.54
C LEU A 166 -8.04 -23.53 -22.99
N ASN A 167 -7.30 -22.74 -23.77
CA ASN A 167 -7.56 -22.53 -25.18
C ASN A 167 -6.79 -23.50 -26.10
N GLY A 168 -6.16 -24.54 -25.54
CA GLY A 168 -5.36 -25.53 -26.28
C GLY A 168 -4.02 -24.99 -26.82
N ARG A 169 -3.59 -23.80 -26.39
CA ARG A 169 -2.37 -23.12 -26.85
C ARG A 169 -1.19 -23.44 -25.93
N ILE A 170 -0.89 -24.73 -25.77
CA ILE A 170 0.10 -25.24 -24.82
C ILE A 170 1.51 -24.72 -25.11
N ASP A 171 1.90 -24.62 -26.39
CA ASP A 171 3.23 -24.11 -26.74
C ASP A 171 3.38 -22.62 -26.44
N GLU A 172 2.34 -21.80 -26.66
CA GLU A 172 2.36 -20.38 -26.26
C GLU A 172 2.39 -20.25 -24.72
N ALA A 173 1.69 -21.13 -23.99
CA ALA A 173 1.75 -21.17 -22.53
C ALA A 173 3.17 -21.49 -22.04
N ALA A 174 3.83 -22.48 -22.66
CA ALA A 174 5.21 -22.86 -22.35
C ALA A 174 6.20 -21.73 -22.66
N GLN A 175 6.03 -21.03 -23.79
CA GLN A 175 6.85 -19.89 -24.16
C GLN A 175 6.74 -18.75 -23.13
N LEU A 176 5.52 -18.38 -22.74
CA LEU A 176 5.31 -17.33 -21.76
C LEU A 176 5.84 -17.71 -20.37
N ALA A 177 5.58 -18.94 -19.91
CA ALA A 177 6.11 -19.43 -18.64
C ALA A 177 7.65 -19.48 -18.64
N GLY A 178 8.26 -19.90 -19.76
CA GLY A 178 9.72 -19.87 -19.94
C GLY A 178 10.29 -18.46 -19.89
N HIS A 179 9.65 -17.51 -20.59
CA HIS A 179 10.04 -16.10 -20.56
C HIS A 179 9.97 -15.50 -19.16
N LEU A 180 8.86 -15.71 -18.44
CA LEU A 180 8.72 -15.20 -17.06
C LEU A 180 9.74 -15.84 -16.11
N ARG A 181 10.05 -17.14 -16.29
CA ARG A 181 11.13 -17.79 -15.56
C ARG A 181 12.50 -17.16 -15.85
N GLU A 182 12.78 -16.73 -17.07
CA GLU A 182 14.02 -16.02 -17.41
C GLU A 182 14.07 -14.63 -16.75
N VAL A 183 12.95 -13.90 -16.74
CA VAL A 183 12.85 -12.57 -16.13
C VAL A 183 13.05 -12.61 -14.61
N PHE A 184 12.35 -13.51 -13.92
CA PHE A 184 12.41 -13.59 -12.46
C PHE A 184 13.54 -14.50 -11.95
N GLY A 185 14.01 -15.44 -12.77
CA GLY A 185 14.94 -16.48 -12.37
C GLY A 185 14.22 -17.68 -11.75
N ARG A 186 14.98 -18.77 -11.58
CA ARG A 186 14.46 -20.09 -11.16
C ARG A 186 13.75 -20.08 -9.81
N ASP A 187 14.23 -19.26 -8.87
CA ASP A 187 13.76 -19.29 -7.47
C ASP A 187 12.62 -18.30 -7.19
N ARG A 188 12.30 -17.43 -8.16
CA ARG A 188 11.31 -16.35 -7.99
C ARG A 188 10.12 -16.43 -8.95
N PHE A 189 10.00 -17.50 -9.73
CA PHE A 189 8.86 -17.75 -10.60
C PHE A 189 8.23 -19.11 -10.32
N TYR A 190 6.92 -19.13 -10.14
CA TYR A 190 6.18 -20.34 -9.82
C TYR A 190 4.93 -20.46 -10.70
N LEU A 191 4.69 -21.69 -11.17
CA LEU A 191 3.40 -22.05 -11.76
C LEU A 191 2.41 -22.31 -10.62
N GLU A 192 1.33 -21.54 -10.59
CA GLU A 192 0.33 -21.63 -9.54
C GLU A 192 -0.69 -22.74 -9.84
N ILE A 193 -1.03 -23.52 -8.83
CA ILE A 193 -2.08 -24.54 -8.90
C ILE A 193 -3.09 -24.34 -7.78
N GLN A 194 -4.36 -24.54 -8.11
CA GLN A 194 -5.51 -24.30 -7.23
C GLN A 194 -6.54 -25.42 -7.47
N ASN A 195 -7.40 -25.67 -6.49
CA ASN A 195 -8.49 -26.64 -6.64
C ASN A 195 -9.68 -26.28 -5.74
N HIS A 196 -10.69 -25.68 -6.37
CA HIS A 196 -11.99 -25.34 -5.83
C HIS A 196 -13.07 -26.33 -6.32
N GLY A 197 -12.68 -27.46 -6.92
CA GLY A 197 -13.58 -28.44 -7.51
C GLY A 197 -14.07 -28.08 -8.93
N LEU A 198 -13.41 -27.14 -9.60
CA LEU A 198 -13.73 -26.74 -10.97
C LEU A 198 -12.97 -27.62 -12.00
N PRO A 199 -13.64 -28.14 -13.04
CA PRO A 199 -12.97 -28.96 -14.07
C PRO A 199 -11.80 -28.23 -14.76
N GLU A 200 -11.94 -26.94 -15.01
CA GLU A 200 -10.94 -26.09 -15.66
C GLU A 200 -9.67 -25.96 -14.83
N GLU A 201 -9.78 -25.92 -13.49
CA GLU A 201 -8.62 -25.87 -12.59
C GLU A 201 -7.85 -27.18 -12.61
N MET A 202 -8.55 -28.31 -12.67
CA MET A 202 -7.89 -29.61 -12.79
C MET A 202 -7.20 -29.81 -14.14
N GLU A 203 -7.76 -29.26 -15.22
CA GLU A 203 -7.11 -29.22 -16.54
C GLU A 203 -5.83 -28.38 -16.49
N VAL A 204 -5.91 -27.17 -15.95
CA VAL A 204 -4.76 -26.26 -15.78
C VAL A 204 -3.70 -26.87 -14.88
N ALA A 205 -4.08 -27.45 -13.74
CA ALA A 205 -3.15 -28.05 -12.81
C ALA A 205 -2.34 -29.18 -13.47
N ARG A 206 -3.00 -30.08 -14.22
CA ARG A 206 -2.31 -31.14 -14.98
C ARG A 206 -1.31 -30.57 -15.99
N ALA A 207 -1.73 -29.57 -16.76
CA ALA A 207 -0.84 -28.91 -17.72
C ALA A 207 0.34 -28.21 -17.02
N HIS A 208 0.10 -27.53 -15.89
CA HIS A 208 1.16 -26.90 -15.10
C HIS A 208 2.14 -27.91 -14.53
N ILE A 209 1.69 -29.09 -14.10
CA ILE A 209 2.57 -30.18 -13.65
C ILE A 209 3.51 -30.65 -14.77
N ASP A 210 2.99 -30.76 -15.99
CA ASP A 210 3.81 -31.15 -17.14
C ASP A 210 4.77 -30.02 -17.57
N LEU A 211 4.29 -28.77 -17.58
CA LEU A 211 5.11 -27.59 -17.88
C LEU A 211 6.22 -27.38 -16.85
N ALA A 212 5.92 -27.56 -15.56
CA ALA A 212 6.87 -27.47 -14.45
C ALA A 212 8.05 -28.43 -14.67
N LYS A 213 7.77 -29.68 -15.05
CA LYS A 213 8.81 -30.68 -15.39
C LYS A 213 9.57 -30.31 -16.66
N ARG A 214 8.86 -29.88 -17.72
CA ARG A 214 9.46 -29.55 -19.02
C ARG A 214 10.39 -28.35 -18.95
N LEU A 215 10.04 -27.34 -18.16
CA LEU A 215 10.71 -26.05 -18.10
C LEU A 215 11.55 -25.85 -16.84
N ASP A 216 11.56 -26.83 -15.92
CA ASP A 216 12.23 -26.74 -14.62
C ASP A 216 11.79 -25.49 -13.83
N ILE A 217 10.47 -25.41 -13.62
CA ILE A 217 9.77 -24.35 -12.89
C ILE A 217 9.08 -24.99 -11.68
N ALA A 218 9.19 -24.37 -10.51
CA ALA A 218 8.54 -24.84 -9.30
C ALA A 218 7.02 -24.58 -9.33
N LEU A 219 6.25 -25.47 -8.70
CA LEU A 219 4.82 -25.28 -8.49
C LEU A 219 4.56 -24.59 -7.15
N CYS A 220 3.49 -23.82 -7.05
CA CYS A 220 3.02 -23.22 -5.81
C CYS A 220 1.51 -23.46 -5.64
N LEU A 221 1.11 -24.00 -4.49
CA LEU A 221 -0.30 -24.23 -4.15
C LEU A 221 -0.90 -23.00 -3.47
N THR A 222 -2.03 -22.51 -3.96
CA THR A 222 -2.78 -21.41 -3.34
C THR A 222 -4.29 -21.71 -3.39
N ASN A 223 -5.12 -20.80 -2.84
CA ASN A 223 -6.58 -20.99 -2.76
C ASN A 223 -7.38 -19.70 -3.02
N ASP A 224 -6.77 -18.71 -3.68
CA ASP A 224 -7.43 -17.48 -4.15
C ASP A 224 -8.57 -16.97 -3.25
N SER A 225 -8.27 -16.78 -1.96
CA SER A 225 -9.34 -16.72 -0.96
C SER A 225 -9.98 -15.35 -0.91
N HIS A 226 -11.31 -15.30 -1.05
CA HIS A 226 -12.11 -14.08 -1.10
C HIS A 226 -12.95 -13.84 0.16
N PHE A 227 -13.13 -14.87 0.98
CA PHE A 227 -13.85 -14.79 2.25
C PHE A 227 -13.15 -15.59 3.35
N LEU A 228 -13.48 -15.34 4.61
CA LEU A 228 -12.65 -15.83 5.71
C LEU A 228 -12.91 -17.30 6.02
N ARG A 229 -14.18 -17.71 6.08
CA ARG A 229 -14.60 -19.07 6.41
C ARG A 229 -15.60 -19.59 5.41
N ARG A 230 -15.74 -20.92 5.30
CA ARG A 230 -16.64 -21.57 4.36
C ARG A 230 -18.08 -21.05 4.44
N GLU A 231 -18.57 -20.79 5.66
CA GLU A 231 -19.91 -20.25 5.93
C GLU A 231 -20.15 -18.81 5.43
N ASP A 232 -19.08 -18.05 5.13
CA ASP A 232 -19.18 -16.67 4.66
C ASP A 232 -19.54 -16.56 3.16
N GLN A 233 -19.64 -17.70 2.44
CA GLN A 233 -19.96 -17.73 1.02
C GLN A 233 -21.27 -17.00 0.68
N ALA A 234 -22.28 -17.10 1.54
CA ALA A 234 -23.55 -16.40 1.31
C ALA A 234 -23.39 -14.88 1.38
N ALA A 235 -22.57 -14.38 2.29
CA ALA A 235 -22.27 -12.95 2.38
C ALA A 235 -21.45 -12.47 1.17
N GLN A 236 -20.53 -13.31 0.69
CA GLN A 236 -19.77 -13.06 -0.53
C GLN A 236 -20.66 -12.96 -1.77
N ASP A 237 -21.64 -13.85 -1.94
CA ASP A 237 -22.61 -13.79 -3.05
C ASP A 237 -23.39 -12.46 -3.05
N ILE A 238 -23.81 -11.98 -1.87
CA ILE A 238 -24.47 -10.68 -1.74
C ILE A 238 -23.52 -9.52 -2.09
N LEU A 239 -22.25 -9.57 -1.68
CA LEU A 239 -21.25 -8.56 -2.04
C LEU A 239 -21.10 -8.45 -3.57
N LEU A 240 -21.00 -9.59 -4.26
CA LEU A 240 -20.91 -9.63 -5.73
C LEU A 240 -22.17 -9.07 -6.40
N ARG A 241 -23.36 -9.33 -5.84
CA ARG A 241 -24.62 -8.75 -6.33
C ARG A 241 -24.63 -7.23 -6.22
N ILE A 242 -24.15 -6.69 -5.10
CA ILE A 242 -24.02 -5.24 -4.91
C ILE A 242 -23.08 -4.66 -5.97
N ASN A 243 -21.93 -5.29 -6.20
CA ASN A 243 -20.95 -4.88 -7.21
C ASN A 243 -21.56 -4.86 -8.62
N GLN A 244 -22.26 -5.93 -8.99
CA GLN A 244 -22.86 -6.12 -10.31
C GLN A 244 -24.21 -5.38 -10.46
N LYS A 245 -24.71 -4.74 -9.40
CA LYS A 245 -26.02 -4.09 -9.34
C LYS A 245 -27.16 -5.05 -9.71
N LYS A 246 -27.13 -6.23 -9.11
CA LYS A 246 -28.06 -7.36 -9.34
C LYS A 246 -28.89 -7.65 -8.10
N THR A 247 -30.12 -8.17 -8.30
CA THR A 247 -30.94 -8.69 -7.20
C THR A 247 -30.61 -10.16 -6.90
N ILE A 248 -31.32 -10.76 -5.94
CA ILE A 248 -31.15 -12.17 -5.57
C ILE A 248 -31.60 -13.10 -6.72
N GLU A 249 -32.61 -12.67 -7.48
CA GLU A 249 -33.20 -13.44 -8.58
C GLU A 249 -32.38 -13.35 -9.88
N ASP A 250 -31.54 -12.31 -10.00
CA ASP A 250 -30.73 -12.09 -11.18
C ASP A 250 -29.56 -13.11 -11.26
N PRO A 251 -29.29 -13.69 -12.44
CA PRO A 251 -28.07 -14.46 -12.64
C PRO A 251 -26.86 -13.54 -12.55
N LEU A 252 -25.83 -14.00 -11.83
CA LEU A 252 -24.53 -13.35 -11.79
C LEU A 252 -23.70 -13.78 -13.00
N PHE A 253 -22.84 -12.88 -13.49
CA PHE A 253 -21.89 -13.21 -14.55
C PHE A 253 -20.80 -14.18 -14.09
N PHE A 254 -20.49 -14.14 -12.79
CA PHE A 254 -19.51 -14.99 -12.12
C PHE A 254 -19.90 -15.12 -10.64
N THR A 255 -19.66 -16.29 -10.04
CA THR A 255 -19.90 -16.59 -8.64
C THR A 255 -18.75 -17.39 -8.04
N PHE A 256 -18.51 -17.20 -6.75
CA PHE A 256 -17.64 -18.08 -5.98
C PHE A 256 -18.48 -19.22 -5.39
N ASN A 257 -17.98 -20.45 -5.51
CA ASN A 257 -18.50 -21.58 -4.74
C ASN A 257 -17.98 -21.51 -3.29
N SER A 258 -18.28 -22.51 -2.47
CA SER A 258 -17.90 -22.51 -1.05
C SER A 258 -16.42 -22.77 -0.75
N GLU A 259 -15.53 -22.85 -1.75
CA GLU A 259 -14.14 -23.26 -1.57
C GLU A 259 -13.13 -22.11 -1.50
N PHE A 260 -13.54 -20.88 -1.81
CA PHE A 260 -12.68 -19.68 -1.86
C PHE A 260 -12.48 -19.02 -0.48
N TYR A 261 -12.30 -19.82 0.58
CA TYR A 261 -12.02 -19.34 1.94
C TYR A 261 -10.61 -19.63 2.41
N VAL A 262 -10.19 -18.98 3.50
CA VAL A 262 -8.90 -19.23 4.14
C VAL A 262 -8.91 -20.61 4.83
N LYS A 263 -8.54 -21.64 4.07
CA LYS A 263 -8.44 -23.05 4.49
C LYS A 263 -7.33 -23.30 5.51
N SER A 264 -7.50 -24.32 6.32
CA SER A 264 -6.44 -24.85 7.20
C SER A 264 -5.31 -25.52 6.41
N PRO A 265 -4.09 -25.62 6.97
CA PRO A 265 -3.00 -26.39 6.35
C PRO A 265 -3.40 -27.83 6.02
N ASP A 266 -4.18 -28.49 6.88
CA ASP A 266 -4.64 -29.87 6.67
C ASP A 266 -5.57 -29.97 5.45
N GLU A 267 -6.52 -29.06 5.31
CA GLU A 267 -7.39 -29.00 4.11
C GLU A 267 -6.56 -28.78 2.85
N MET A 268 -5.63 -27.81 2.88
CA MET A 268 -4.78 -27.48 1.73
C MET A 268 -3.92 -28.67 1.28
N LYS A 269 -3.37 -29.42 2.24
CA LYS A 269 -2.53 -30.59 1.96
C LYS A 269 -3.28 -31.71 1.22
N THR A 270 -4.60 -31.78 1.35
CA THR A 270 -5.42 -32.81 0.68
C THR A 270 -5.77 -32.48 -0.77
N LEU A 271 -5.52 -31.25 -1.26
CA LEU A 271 -5.90 -30.84 -2.60
C LEU A 271 -5.07 -31.49 -3.71
N PHE A 272 -3.77 -31.68 -3.46
CA PHE A 272 -2.81 -32.30 -4.39
C PHE A 272 -1.81 -33.20 -3.64
N PRO A 273 -2.26 -34.31 -3.03
CA PRO A 273 -1.40 -35.19 -2.21
C PRO A 273 -0.24 -35.80 -2.99
N GLU A 274 -0.34 -35.87 -4.32
CA GLU A 274 0.69 -36.37 -5.23
C GLU A 274 1.84 -35.38 -5.46
N ILE A 275 1.67 -34.09 -5.14
CA ILE A 275 2.69 -33.03 -5.30
C ILE A 275 2.82 -32.24 -3.99
N PRO A 276 3.40 -32.85 -2.93
CA PRO A 276 3.59 -32.17 -1.65
C PRO A 276 4.54 -30.97 -1.76
N GLU A 277 5.40 -30.92 -2.77
CA GLU A 277 6.32 -29.81 -2.99
C GLU A 277 5.59 -28.47 -3.20
N ALA A 278 4.47 -28.46 -3.95
CA ALA A 278 3.72 -27.23 -4.21
C ALA A 278 3.16 -26.61 -2.92
N PHE A 279 2.76 -27.45 -1.97
CA PHE A 279 2.36 -27.05 -0.63
C PHE A 279 3.56 -26.45 0.14
N HIS A 280 4.70 -27.15 0.17
CA HIS A 280 5.88 -26.68 0.91
C HIS A 280 6.55 -25.44 0.31
N ASN A 281 6.42 -25.23 -1.01
CA ASN A 281 6.94 -24.04 -1.67
C ASN A 281 6.27 -22.76 -1.16
N THR A 282 5.05 -22.84 -0.60
CA THR A 282 4.41 -21.66 0.03
C THR A 282 5.21 -21.13 1.22
N THR A 283 5.67 -22.03 2.10
CA THR A 283 6.51 -21.68 3.24
C THR A 283 7.89 -21.24 2.79
N LYS A 284 8.48 -21.87 1.76
CA LYS A 284 9.77 -21.41 1.20
C LYS A 284 9.69 -19.97 0.69
N ILE A 285 8.63 -19.63 -0.04
CA ILE A 285 8.38 -18.25 -0.50
C ILE A 285 8.24 -17.32 0.71
N ALA A 286 7.50 -17.72 1.74
CA ALA A 286 7.37 -16.95 2.98
C ALA A 286 8.72 -16.73 3.67
N GLU A 287 9.61 -17.73 3.68
CA GLU A 287 10.97 -17.63 4.24
C GLU A 287 11.88 -16.69 3.46
N MET A 288 11.71 -16.60 2.14
CA MET A 288 12.45 -15.65 1.29
C MET A 288 12.11 -14.18 1.57
N VAL A 289 10.93 -13.91 2.12
CA VAL A 289 10.49 -12.52 2.39
C VAL A 289 11.19 -11.95 3.62
N ASP A 290 11.94 -10.87 3.44
CA ASP A 290 12.52 -10.03 4.49
C ASP A 290 12.18 -8.57 4.21
N LEU A 291 10.98 -8.17 4.65
CA LEU A 291 10.46 -6.83 4.48
C LEU A 291 10.10 -6.26 5.85
N ASN A 292 10.77 -5.16 6.22
CA ASN A 292 10.53 -4.47 7.49
C ASN A 292 10.13 -3.03 7.21
N PHE A 293 8.95 -2.60 7.68
CA PHE A 293 8.55 -1.20 7.58
C PHE A 293 9.13 -0.40 8.75
N GLU A 294 9.84 0.67 8.42
CA GLU A 294 10.21 1.71 9.37
C GLU A 294 9.11 2.77 9.47
N PHE A 295 8.67 3.06 10.69
CA PHE A 295 7.67 4.08 10.97
C PHE A 295 8.24 5.16 11.89
N GLY A 296 7.72 6.38 11.77
CA GLY A 296 8.04 7.48 12.71
C GLY A 296 9.16 8.41 12.28
N ASN A 297 9.71 8.25 11.08
CA ASN A 297 10.69 9.16 10.49
C ASN A 297 9.96 10.15 9.54
N PRO A 298 9.84 11.44 9.89
CA PRO A 298 9.25 12.43 8.98
C PRO A 298 10.11 12.62 7.75
N LEU A 299 9.51 12.49 6.57
CA LEU A 299 10.15 12.80 5.29
C LEU A 299 9.73 14.21 4.85
N LEU A 300 10.50 15.22 5.25
CA LEU A 300 10.24 16.61 4.88
C LEU A 300 10.86 16.93 3.50
N PRO A 301 10.12 17.63 2.62
CA PRO A 301 10.70 18.17 1.39
C PRO A 301 11.90 19.09 1.69
N ARG A 302 12.88 19.11 0.80
CA ARG A 302 13.99 20.06 0.90
C ARG A 302 13.50 21.45 0.49
N PHE A 303 13.68 22.44 1.36
CA PHE A 303 13.47 23.85 1.01
C PHE A 303 14.79 24.47 0.55
N GLU A 304 14.75 25.21 -0.55
CA GLU A 304 15.93 25.90 -1.09
C GLU A 304 16.11 27.26 -0.39
N VAL A 305 17.32 27.52 0.10
CA VAL A 305 17.69 28.78 0.75
C VAL A 305 18.82 29.47 -0.01
N PRO A 306 18.97 30.80 0.11
CA PRO A 306 20.05 31.54 -0.53
C PRO A 306 21.44 30.98 -0.19
N GLN A 307 22.39 31.17 -1.10
CA GLN A 307 23.76 30.67 -0.92
C GLN A 307 24.40 31.26 0.34
N GLY A 308 24.87 30.39 1.24
CA GLY A 308 25.50 30.78 2.50
C GLY A 308 24.55 30.80 3.70
N GLU A 309 23.24 30.56 3.50
CA GLU A 309 22.26 30.44 4.57
C GLU A 309 21.94 28.98 4.92
N THR A 310 21.51 28.75 6.16
CA THR A 310 20.88 27.50 6.62
C THR A 310 19.36 27.68 6.68
N LEU A 311 18.60 26.58 6.78
CA LEU A 311 17.15 26.64 7.01
C LEU A 311 16.82 27.48 8.25
N ASP A 312 17.59 27.29 9.32
CA ASP A 312 17.42 28.00 10.59
C ASP A 312 17.69 29.50 10.43
N SER A 313 18.83 29.88 9.82
CA SER A 313 19.18 31.29 9.64
C SER A 313 18.20 32.00 8.71
N HIS A 314 17.76 31.33 7.65
CA HIS A 314 16.78 31.86 6.70
C HIS A 314 15.41 32.08 7.36
N MET A 315 14.94 31.07 8.11
CA MET A 315 13.69 31.17 8.88
C MET A 315 13.77 32.32 9.89
N ARG A 316 14.91 32.49 10.58
CA ARG A 316 15.12 33.58 11.53
C ARG A 316 14.97 34.94 10.85
N ALA A 317 15.66 35.14 9.73
CA ALA A 317 15.64 36.41 9.00
C ALA A 317 14.22 36.78 8.55
N LEU A 318 13.48 35.83 7.96
CA LEU A 318 12.09 36.04 7.55
C LEU A 318 11.17 36.35 8.72
N ALA A 319 11.33 35.63 9.84
CA ALA A 319 10.49 35.83 11.01
C ALA A 319 10.80 37.17 11.71
N GLU A 320 12.06 37.60 11.80
CA GLU A 320 12.41 38.92 12.32
C GLU A 320 11.86 40.05 11.42
N GLU A 321 11.93 39.90 10.10
CA GLU A 321 11.31 40.86 9.17
C GLU A 321 9.79 40.91 9.34
N GLY A 322 9.15 39.75 9.44
CA GLY A 322 7.72 39.62 9.68
C GLY A 322 7.28 40.26 10.99
N LEU A 323 8.02 40.05 12.07
CA LEU A 323 7.79 40.68 13.37
C LEU A 323 7.81 42.22 13.28
N ARG A 324 8.80 42.80 12.57
CA ARG A 324 8.90 44.25 12.35
C ARG A 324 7.73 44.81 11.53
N LYS A 325 7.09 43.99 10.68
CA LYS A 325 5.88 44.39 9.93
C LYS A 325 4.61 44.30 10.79
N ARG A 326 4.56 43.39 11.76
CA ARG A 326 3.38 43.14 12.60
C ARG A 326 3.33 44.02 13.85
N TYR A 327 4.47 44.34 14.45
CA TYR A 327 4.59 45.17 15.64
C TYR A 327 5.28 46.49 15.34
N GLN A 328 4.71 47.60 15.84
CA GLN A 328 5.34 48.93 15.73
C GLN A 328 6.62 49.03 16.57
N GLU A 329 6.62 48.41 17.76
CA GLU A 329 7.79 48.32 18.64
C GLU A 329 7.95 46.89 19.17
N LEU A 330 9.17 46.36 19.12
CA LEU A 330 9.49 45.02 19.62
C LEU A 330 9.80 45.08 21.11
N SER A 331 8.78 44.88 21.94
CA SER A 331 8.94 44.84 23.40
C SER A 331 9.83 43.67 23.85
N PRO A 332 10.45 43.73 25.04
CA PRO A 332 11.23 42.62 25.60
C PRO A 332 10.43 41.30 25.65
N LYS A 333 9.13 41.37 25.98
CA LYS A 333 8.24 40.19 26.03
C LYS A 333 8.08 39.52 24.66
N VAL A 334 8.01 40.30 23.58
CA VAL A 334 7.91 39.79 22.20
C VAL A 334 9.20 39.07 21.80
N MET A 335 10.35 39.71 22.05
CA MET A 335 11.64 39.14 21.69
C MET A 335 11.98 37.89 22.53
N GLU A 336 11.66 37.88 23.82
CA GLU A 336 11.84 36.70 24.67
C GLU A 336 11.03 35.51 24.17
N ARG A 337 9.76 35.73 23.81
CA ARG A 337 8.91 34.69 23.21
C ARG A 337 9.47 34.22 21.86
N PHE A 338 9.91 35.14 21.01
CA PHE A 338 10.51 34.82 19.72
C PHE A 338 11.74 33.92 19.87
N GLU A 339 12.69 34.27 20.74
CA GLU A 339 13.90 33.46 20.96
C GLU A 339 13.57 32.09 21.53
N PHE A 340 12.61 32.00 22.45
CA PHE A 340 12.17 30.72 23.00
C PHE A 340 11.61 29.80 21.92
N GLU A 341 10.68 30.30 21.09
CA GLU A 341 10.08 29.51 20.01
C GLU A 341 11.12 29.14 18.94
N TYR A 342 11.97 30.10 18.54
CA TYR A 342 13.03 29.88 17.55
C TYR A 342 13.97 28.76 17.97
N ASN A 343 14.47 28.83 19.21
CA ASN A 343 15.37 27.81 19.75
C ASN A 343 14.71 26.45 19.89
N THR A 344 13.40 26.41 20.15
CA THR A 344 12.65 25.15 20.23
C THR A 344 12.48 24.51 18.84
N ILE A 345 12.06 25.29 17.84
CA ILE A 345 11.85 24.81 16.47
C ILE A 345 13.16 24.29 15.85
N THR A 346 14.26 25.04 16.04
CA THR A 346 15.58 24.66 15.52
C THR A 346 16.13 23.41 16.21
N LYS A 347 16.02 23.29 17.54
CA LYS A 347 16.39 22.06 18.27
C LYS A 347 15.62 20.83 17.80
N MET A 348 14.37 21.01 17.37
CA MET A 348 13.54 19.90 16.88
C MET A 348 13.70 19.62 15.38
N ASP A 349 14.48 20.42 14.66
CA ASP A 349 14.72 20.28 13.21
C ASP A 349 13.44 20.46 12.37
N PHE A 350 12.62 21.44 12.74
CA PHE A 350 11.37 21.77 12.02
C PHE A 350 11.42 23.07 11.22
N SER A 351 12.57 23.74 11.12
CA SER A 351 12.70 24.99 10.37
C SER A 351 12.32 24.84 8.89
N GLY A 352 12.68 23.71 8.27
CA GLY A 352 12.24 23.40 6.90
C GLY A 352 10.73 23.30 6.75
N TYR A 353 10.04 22.70 7.72
CA TYR A 353 8.58 22.59 7.72
C TYR A 353 7.90 23.96 7.77
N PHE A 354 8.36 24.86 8.65
CA PHE A 354 7.85 26.24 8.72
C PHE A 354 8.10 27.03 7.43
N LEU A 355 9.27 26.87 6.82
CA LEU A 355 9.61 27.51 5.55
C LEU A 355 8.72 27.04 4.40
N ILE A 356 8.43 25.74 4.33
CA ILE A 356 7.49 25.19 3.34
C ILE A 356 6.08 25.78 3.55
N VAL A 357 5.61 25.78 4.80
CA VAL A 357 4.25 26.22 5.11
C VAL A 357 4.05 27.72 4.86
N GLN A 358 4.97 28.57 5.32
CA GLN A 358 4.85 30.00 5.06
C GLN A 358 4.87 30.32 3.56
N ASP A 359 5.66 29.57 2.78
CA ASP A 359 5.87 29.84 1.38
C ASP A 359 4.59 29.69 0.55
N PHE A 360 3.87 28.57 0.66
CA PHE A 360 2.63 28.40 -0.09
C PHE A 360 1.49 29.29 0.44
N ILE A 361 1.50 29.63 1.73
CA ILE A 361 0.54 30.58 2.32
C ILE A 361 0.77 31.99 1.77
N ASN A 362 2.01 32.46 1.76
CA ASN A 362 2.35 33.79 1.27
C ASN A 362 2.21 33.88 -0.24
N PHE A 363 2.49 32.80 -0.98
CA PHE A 363 2.12 32.68 -2.39
C PHE A 363 0.61 32.89 -2.59
N ALA A 364 -0.24 32.23 -1.79
CA ALA A 364 -1.69 32.37 -1.87
C ALA A 364 -2.12 33.84 -1.68
N ARG A 365 -1.63 34.50 -0.62
CA ARG A 365 -1.94 35.92 -0.37
C ARG A 365 -1.49 36.85 -1.50
N ASN A 366 -0.30 36.61 -2.05
CA ASN A 366 0.25 37.42 -3.15
C ASN A 366 -0.47 37.20 -4.48
N ASN A 367 -1.19 36.08 -4.64
CA ASN A 367 -1.97 35.75 -5.83
C ASN A 367 -3.49 35.93 -5.60
N ALA A 368 -3.86 36.80 -4.65
CA ALA A 368 -5.24 37.14 -4.34
C ALA A 368 -6.13 35.94 -3.96
N VAL A 369 -5.54 34.88 -3.39
CA VAL A 369 -6.26 33.75 -2.81
C VAL A 369 -6.51 34.04 -1.32
N PRO A 370 -7.78 34.16 -0.88
CA PRO A 370 -8.10 34.35 0.52
C PRO A 370 -7.60 33.18 1.39
N VAL A 371 -6.89 33.52 2.46
CA VAL A 371 -6.38 32.58 3.47
C VAL A 371 -7.07 32.91 4.81
N GLY A 372 -7.51 31.88 5.53
CA GLY A 372 -8.06 32.03 6.86
C GLY A 372 -7.01 32.53 7.88
N PRO A 373 -7.43 33.03 9.05
CA PRO A 373 -6.51 33.59 10.05
C PRO A 373 -5.61 32.54 10.75
N GLY A 374 -5.74 31.27 10.40
CA GLY A 374 -5.12 30.12 11.05
C GLY A 374 -6.10 29.35 11.92
N ARG A 375 -5.90 28.04 12.04
CA ARG A 375 -6.71 27.13 12.86
C ARG A 375 -5.82 26.20 13.68
N GLY A 376 -6.44 25.54 14.66
CA GLY A 376 -5.74 24.59 15.53
C GLY A 376 -4.70 25.27 16.44
N SER A 377 -3.70 24.51 16.84
CA SER A 377 -2.68 24.97 17.79
C SER A 377 -1.66 25.91 17.16
N ALA A 378 -1.49 25.94 15.84
CA ALA A 378 -0.53 26.79 15.12
C ALA A 378 -0.69 28.30 15.44
N ALA A 379 -1.89 28.75 15.81
CA ALA A 379 -2.17 30.12 16.23
C ALA A 379 -1.47 30.54 17.53
N GLY A 380 -0.96 29.59 18.33
CA GLY A 380 -0.21 29.88 19.56
C GLY A 380 1.25 30.27 19.36
N SER A 381 1.78 30.22 18.12
CA SER A 381 3.18 30.52 17.83
C SER A 381 3.37 31.96 17.32
N ILE A 382 4.26 32.71 17.97
CA ILE A 382 4.68 34.03 17.48
C ILE A 382 5.49 33.92 16.18
N ILE A 383 6.23 32.81 15.98
CA ILE A 383 6.93 32.56 14.72
C ILE A 383 5.94 32.29 13.58
N SER A 384 4.87 31.51 13.82
CA SER A 384 3.80 31.35 12.83
C SER A 384 3.14 32.69 12.48
N TYR A 385 2.88 33.54 13.47
CA TYR A 385 2.32 34.88 13.24
C TYR A 385 3.28 35.79 12.44
N ALA A 386 4.57 35.76 12.79
CA ALA A 386 5.62 36.53 12.14
C ALA A 386 5.80 36.14 10.67
N LEU A 387 5.88 34.84 10.38
CA LEU A 387 6.01 34.30 9.02
C LEU A 387 4.72 34.45 8.19
N GLY A 388 3.63 34.89 8.81
CA GLY A 388 2.32 34.96 8.17
C GLY A 388 1.65 33.61 8.00
N ILE A 389 2.08 32.56 8.68
CA ILE A 389 1.34 31.30 8.71
C ILE A 389 -0.04 31.52 9.38
N THR A 390 -0.08 32.35 10.42
CA THR A 390 -1.30 32.77 11.10
C THR A 390 -1.45 34.28 11.09
N ASP A 391 -2.67 34.77 11.28
CA ASP A 391 -2.98 36.21 11.35
C ASP A 391 -3.51 36.63 12.73
N ILE A 392 -3.40 35.75 13.74
CA ILE A 392 -3.80 36.01 15.13
C ILE A 392 -2.55 36.26 15.98
N ASP A 393 -2.51 37.40 16.67
CA ASP A 393 -1.44 37.73 17.62
C ASP A 393 -1.52 36.84 18.87
N PRO A 394 -0.58 35.91 19.10
CA PRO A 394 -0.66 34.98 20.22
C PRO A 394 -0.47 35.67 21.58
N LEU A 395 0.28 36.77 21.65
CA LEU A 395 0.55 37.47 22.90
C LEU A 395 -0.63 38.34 23.33
N LYS A 396 -1.41 38.85 22.38
CA LYS A 396 -2.63 39.62 22.66
C LYS A 396 -3.74 38.76 23.28
N TYR A 397 -3.82 37.50 22.87
CA TYR A 397 -4.87 36.57 23.29
C TYR A 397 -4.36 35.48 24.26
N ASP A 398 -3.15 35.64 24.80
CA ASP A 398 -2.49 34.71 25.73
C ASP A 398 -2.51 33.25 25.24
N LEU A 399 -2.24 33.05 23.95
CA LEU A 399 -2.15 31.73 23.34
C LEU A 399 -0.79 31.07 23.66
N LEU A 400 -0.83 29.78 23.97
CA LEU A 400 0.31 29.01 24.44
C LEU A 400 1.02 28.31 23.27
N PHE A 401 2.34 28.52 23.15
CA PHE A 401 3.16 27.87 22.14
C PHE A 401 3.37 26.39 22.45
N GLU A 402 3.45 26.04 23.72
CA GLU A 402 3.70 24.69 24.22
C GLU A 402 2.55 23.73 23.89
N ARG A 403 1.35 24.28 23.61
CA ARG A 403 0.21 23.52 23.09
C ARG A 403 0.37 23.17 21.61
N PHE A 404 1.14 23.96 20.87
CA PHE A 404 1.49 23.71 19.48
C PHE A 404 2.70 22.80 19.37
N LEU A 405 3.78 23.14 20.07
CA LEU A 405 5.04 22.42 20.00
C LEU A 405 5.62 22.33 21.41
N ASN A 406 5.59 21.13 21.97
CA ASN A 406 6.03 20.89 23.34
C ASN A 406 7.55 20.63 23.37
N PRO A 407 8.37 21.49 24.01
CA PRO A 407 9.83 21.34 24.06
C PRO A 407 10.31 19.97 24.56
N ASP A 408 9.52 19.31 25.42
CA ASP A 408 9.87 18.03 26.04
C ASP A 408 9.47 16.80 25.20
N ARG A 409 8.78 17.02 24.06
CA ARG A 409 8.34 15.94 23.16
C ARG A 409 8.62 16.30 21.71
N LYS A 410 9.49 15.52 21.07
CA LYS A 410 9.76 15.63 19.64
C LYS A 410 8.66 14.91 18.84
N GLU A 411 7.50 15.55 18.75
CA GLU A 411 6.39 15.14 17.88
C GLU A 411 6.30 16.12 16.69
N MET A 412 5.98 15.61 15.50
CA MET A 412 5.81 16.46 14.32
C MET A 412 4.58 17.37 14.52
N PRO A 413 4.72 18.70 14.41
CA PRO A 413 3.58 19.60 14.51
C PRO A 413 2.69 19.48 13.28
N ASP A 414 1.39 19.71 13.48
CA ASP A 414 0.40 19.74 12.41
C ASP A 414 -0.09 21.18 12.19
N ILE A 415 0.12 21.71 10.98
CA ILE A 415 -0.33 23.04 10.57
C ILE A 415 -1.37 22.90 9.47
N ASP A 416 -2.63 22.97 9.87
CA ASP A 416 -3.79 23.07 8.99
C ASP A 416 -3.99 24.52 8.50
N VAL A 417 -4.29 24.67 7.21
CA VAL A 417 -4.56 25.98 6.60
C VAL A 417 -5.89 25.98 5.87
N ASP A 418 -6.70 27.01 6.12
CA ASP A 418 -7.97 27.22 5.42
C ASP A 418 -7.75 28.15 4.22
N PHE A 419 -8.08 27.66 3.02
CA PHE A 419 -8.08 28.44 1.78
C PHE A 419 -9.52 28.62 1.26
N CYS A 420 -9.74 29.66 0.44
CA CYS A 420 -10.97 29.78 -0.35
C CYS A 420 -11.21 28.50 -1.17
N ALA A 421 -12.39 27.88 -1.01
CA ALA A 421 -12.72 26.60 -1.61
C ALA A 421 -12.61 26.60 -3.15
N GLU A 422 -12.96 27.73 -3.79
CA GLU A 422 -12.92 27.88 -5.25
C GLU A 422 -11.50 28.05 -5.81
N GLN A 423 -10.54 28.45 -4.97
CA GLN A 423 -9.19 28.81 -5.39
C GLN A 423 -8.10 27.93 -4.77
N ARG A 424 -8.46 26.98 -3.90
CA ARG A 424 -7.53 26.04 -3.26
C ARG A 424 -6.63 25.32 -4.27
N GLU A 425 -7.16 25.00 -5.45
CA GLU A 425 -6.43 24.31 -6.51
C GLU A 425 -5.22 25.12 -7.02
N VAL A 426 -5.28 26.46 -6.98
CA VAL A 426 -4.16 27.34 -7.36
C VAL A 426 -2.95 27.09 -6.45
N VAL A 427 -3.20 26.95 -5.14
CA VAL A 427 -2.15 26.69 -4.15
C VAL A 427 -1.60 25.27 -4.29
N ILE A 428 -2.48 24.29 -4.52
CA ILE A 428 -2.06 22.89 -4.76
C ILE A 428 -1.16 22.81 -6.00
N ASN A 429 -1.52 23.51 -7.08
CA ASN A 429 -0.72 23.56 -8.31
C ASN A 429 0.64 24.21 -8.10
N TYR A 430 0.70 25.30 -7.33
CA TYR A 430 1.97 25.91 -6.94
C TYR A 430 2.88 24.95 -6.18
N VAL A 431 2.34 24.25 -5.17
CA VAL A 431 3.10 23.24 -4.41
C VAL A 431 3.57 22.12 -5.34
N ARG A 432 2.73 21.67 -6.27
CA ARG A 432 3.07 20.64 -7.25
C ARG A 432 4.17 21.06 -8.22
N GLU A 433 4.14 22.30 -8.71
CA GLU A 433 5.18 22.85 -9.58
C GLU A 433 6.50 23.06 -8.84
N LYS A 434 6.44 23.56 -7.60
CA LYS A 434 7.63 23.86 -6.80
C LYS A 434 8.34 22.62 -6.27
N TYR A 435 7.59 21.65 -5.74
CA TYR A 435 8.17 20.47 -5.08
C TYR A 435 8.20 19.22 -5.96
N GLY A 436 7.63 19.29 -7.17
CA GLY A 436 7.65 18.22 -8.17
C GLY A 436 6.33 17.44 -8.23
N ALA A 437 5.83 17.22 -9.45
CA ALA A 437 4.58 16.51 -9.68
C ALA A 437 4.63 15.01 -9.29
N ASP A 438 5.82 14.44 -9.17
CA ASP A 438 6.10 13.07 -8.72
C ASP A 438 6.16 12.95 -7.19
N ARG A 439 6.13 14.07 -6.45
CA ARG A 439 6.27 14.12 -4.98
C ARG A 439 5.07 14.74 -4.27
N VAL A 440 4.09 15.23 -5.02
CA VAL A 440 2.89 15.90 -4.49
C VAL A 440 1.65 15.17 -4.97
N GLY A 441 0.94 14.56 -4.03
CA GLY A 441 -0.35 13.89 -4.25
C GLY A 441 -1.30 14.18 -3.08
N GLN A 442 -2.60 14.07 -3.34
CA GLN A 442 -3.60 14.19 -2.29
C GLN A 442 -3.72 12.87 -1.51
N ILE A 443 -3.98 12.96 -0.21
CA ILE A 443 -4.23 11.80 0.64
C ILE A 443 -5.61 11.23 0.29
N ILE A 444 -5.67 9.92 0.05
CA ILE A 444 -6.90 9.21 -0.24
C ILE A 444 -7.77 9.05 1.02
N THR A 445 -9.09 9.02 0.82
CA THR A 445 -10.07 8.66 1.86
C THR A 445 -10.86 7.46 1.39
N TYR A 446 -10.87 6.37 2.17
CA TYR A 446 -11.70 5.20 1.89
C TYR A 446 -13.06 5.33 2.58
N GLY A 447 -14.13 5.36 1.81
CA GLY A 447 -15.49 5.34 2.35
C GLY A 447 -15.85 3.94 2.84
N THR A 448 -16.08 3.77 4.14
CA THR A 448 -16.62 2.52 4.69
C THR A 448 -18.14 2.50 4.56
N MET A 449 -18.73 1.34 4.23
CA MET A 449 -20.19 1.20 4.24
C MET A 449 -20.74 1.44 5.65
N ALA A 450 -21.50 2.52 5.83
CA ALA A 450 -22.18 2.82 7.08
C ALA A 450 -23.37 1.87 7.28
N ALA A 451 -23.70 1.56 8.53
CA ALA A 451 -24.78 0.62 8.86
C ALA A 451 -26.11 0.90 8.15
N LYS A 452 -26.48 2.18 7.98
CA LYS A 452 -27.69 2.59 7.25
C LYS A 452 -27.64 2.32 5.75
N ALA A 453 -26.45 2.33 5.14
CA ALA A 453 -26.29 2.01 3.72
C ALA A 453 -26.23 0.50 3.46
N CYS A 454 -25.85 -0.29 4.47
CA CYS A 454 -25.87 -1.76 4.41
C CYS A 454 -27.28 -2.36 4.55
N LEU A 455 -28.16 -1.69 5.31
CA LEU A 455 -29.58 -2.02 5.46
C LEU A 455 -30.38 -1.52 4.26
#